data_AF-A0A564VT01-F1
#
_entry.id   AF-A0A564VT01-F1
#
_cell.length_a   1.000
_cell.length_b   1.000
_cell.length_c   1.000
_cell.angle_alpha   90.00
_cell.angle_beta   90.00
_cell.angle_gamma   90.00
#
_symmetry.space_group_name_H-M   'P 1'
#
loop_
_entity.id
_entity.type
_entity.pdbx_description
1 polymer ?
#
loop_
_entity_poly.entity_id
_entity_poly.type
_entity_poly.pdbx_seq_one_letter_code
_entity_poly.pdbx_strand_id
1 'polypeptide(L)'
;MNGGREARMWPGVTVAVVLALLAFIISFDALRAVGLACGINVSLAWMFPIIIDGSTLAFTWAAWAFKTRRMGTLYPWLMLVLFSVISLIGNALHAHPVMVNGMLLPDWVPPVIMTVPPVALLATTHMIVLAAGRTFDRQAIARGRKSGSAGMPRPLSYAVFCLKKKT
;
A
#
# COMPACT_ATOMS: atom_id res chain seq x y z
N MET A 1 -3.26 -9.85 -35.89
CA MET A 1 -2.32 -8.87 -35.30
C MET A 1 -3.13 -7.93 -34.40
N ASN A 2 -3.26 -8.23 -33.11
CA ASN A 2 -3.83 -7.30 -32.13
C ASN A 2 -2.72 -6.91 -31.16
N GLY A 3 -1.94 -5.90 -31.55
CA GLY A 3 -1.02 -5.20 -30.66
C GLY A 3 -1.83 -4.37 -29.69
N GLY A 4 -2.26 -4.98 -28.59
CA GLY A 4 -2.81 -4.24 -27.45
C GLY A 4 -1.74 -3.27 -26.98
N ARG A 5 -1.98 -1.97 -27.18
CA ARG A 5 -1.11 -0.91 -26.68
C ARG A 5 -1.04 -1.06 -25.16
N GLU A 6 0.07 -1.56 -24.63
CA GLU A 6 0.32 -1.49 -23.19
C GLU A 6 0.33 0.00 -22.81
N ALA A 7 -0.75 0.46 -22.19
CA ALA A 7 -0.84 1.83 -21.70
C ALA A 7 0.32 2.05 -20.71
N ARG A 8 1.18 3.02 -21.03
CA ARG A 8 2.37 3.32 -20.23
C ARG A 8 1.92 3.76 -18.84
N MET A 9 2.22 2.96 -17.82
CA MET A 9 1.65 3.09 -16.47
C MET A 9 2.17 4.32 -15.69
N TRP A 10 3.31 4.88 -16.12
CA TRP A 10 4.06 5.91 -15.41
C TRP A 10 3.29 7.21 -15.13
N PRO A 11 2.49 7.80 -16.06
CA PRO A 11 1.73 9.01 -15.76
C PRO A 11 0.72 8.81 -14.63
N GLY A 12 0.06 7.66 -14.58
CA GLY A 12 -0.89 7.33 -13.52
C GLY A 12 -0.22 7.18 -12.15
N VAL A 13 0.96 6.55 -12.12
CA VAL A 13 1.77 6.45 -10.88
C VAL A 13 2.21 7.82 -10.40
N THR A 14 2.67 8.71 -11.30
CA THR A 14 3.06 10.08 -10.93
C THR A 14 1.91 10.85 -10.31
N VAL A 15 0.71 10.81 -10.92
CA VAL A 15 -0.47 11.48 -10.37
C VAL A 15 -0.84 10.91 -9.00
N ALA A 16 -0.83 9.58 -8.84
CA ALA A 16 -1.12 8.95 -7.55
C ALA A 16 -0.15 9.37 -6.45
N VAL A 17 1.15 9.45 -6.76
CA VAL A 17 2.18 9.91 -5.80
C VAL A 17 1.94 11.37 -5.42
N VAL A 18 1.65 12.25 -6.38
CA VAL A 18 1.37 13.66 -6.09
C VAL A 18 0.14 13.80 -5.19
N LEU A 19 -0.96 13.12 -5.51
CA LEU A 19 -2.17 13.14 -4.68
C LEU A 19 -1.92 12.59 -3.28
N ALA A 20 -1.14 11.51 -3.17
CA ALA A 20 -0.74 10.94 -1.89
C ALA A 20 0.08 11.91 -1.04
N LEU A 21 1.02 12.65 -1.64
CA LEU A 21 1.83 13.66 -0.93
C LEU A 21 0.98 14.84 -0.45
N LEU A 22 0.08 15.35 -1.29
CA LEU A 22 -0.82 16.45 -0.92
C LEU A 22 -1.75 16.03 0.23
N ALA A 23 -2.36 14.84 0.12
CA ALA A 23 -3.20 14.28 1.17
C ALA A 23 -2.41 14.05 2.48
N PHE A 24 -1.19 13.53 2.37
CA PHE A 24 -0.30 13.31 3.51
C PHE A 24 0.03 14.62 4.23
N ILE A 25 0.38 15.70 3.52
CA ILE A 25 0.71 16.99 4.13
C ILE A 25 -0.47 17.55 4.93
N ILE A 26 -1.68 17.49 4.36
CA ILE A 26 -2.90 17.95 5.04
C ILE A 26 -3.18 17.11 6.29
N SER A 27 -3.07 15.78 6.18
CA SER A 27 -3.27 14.85 7.30
C SER A 27 -2.22 15.03 8.40
N PHE A 28 -0.98 15.32 8.02
CA PHE A 28 0.14 15.54 8.94
C PHE A 28 -0.12 16.75 9.85
N ASP A 29 -0.59 17.86 9.28
CA ASP A 29 -0.91 19.06 10.05
C ASP A 29 -2.07 18.82 11.02
N ALA A 30 -3.13 18.14 10.57
CA ALA A 30 -4.28 17.79 11.40
C ALA A 30 -3.87 16.91 12.60
N LEU A 31 -3.09 15.85 12.37
CA LEU A 31 -2.60 14.98 13.42
C LEU A 31 -1.65 15.70 14.37
N ARG A 32 -0.76 16.55 13.85
CA ARG A 32 0.11 17.39 14.69
C ARG A 32 -0.73 18.30 15.60
N ALA A 33 -1.79 18.91 15.08
CA ALA A 33 -2.70 19.74 15.86
C ALA A 33 -3.44 18.95 16.94
N VAL A 34 -3.88 17.72 16.65
CA VAL A 34 -4.42 16.82 17.68
C VAL A 34 -3.37 16.51 18.76
N GLY A 35 -2.13 16.24 18.37
CA GLY A 35 -1.02 16.03 19.31
C GLY A 35 -0.80 17.24 20.23
N LEU A 36 -0.84 18.45 19.68
CA LEU A 36 -0.79 19.70 20.45
C LEU A 36 -1.97 19.81 21.42
N ALA A 37 -3.19 19.48 20.97
CA ALA A 37 -4.40 19.50 21.79
C ALA A 37 -4.35 18.47 22.93
N CYS A 38 -3.64 17.36 22.75
CA CYS A 38 -3.37 16.35 23.78
C CYS A 38 -2.24 16.76 24.76
N GLY A 39 -1.67 17.96 24.63
CA GLY A 39 -0.63 18.47 25.53
C GLY A 39 0.81 18.11 25.16
N ILE A 40 1.07 17.63 23.94
CA ILE A 40 2.44 17.41 23.46
C ILE A 40 3.12 18.77 23.24
N ASN A 41 4.37 18.90 23.71
CA ASN A 41 5.19 20.09 23.47
C ASN A 41 5.27 20.44 21.98
N VAL A 42 5.23 21.73 21.65
CA VAL A 42 5.21 22.22 20.25
C VAL A 42 6.39 21.69 19.42
N SER A 43 7.56 21.59 20.03
CA SER A 43 8.78 21.08 19.41
C SER A 43 8.78 19.56 19.18
N LEU A 44 7.89 18.81 19.85
CA LEU A 44 7.77 17.35 19.73
C LEU A 44 6.51 16.93 18.96
N ALA A 45 5.53 17.82 18.77
CA ALA A 45 4.25 17.49 18.15
C ALA A 45 4.36 16.96 16.71
N TRP A 46 5.45 17.28 16.00
CA TRP A 46 5.73 16.72 14.67
C TRP A 46 6.01 15.20 14.69
N MET A 47 6.39 14.64 15.84
CA MET A 47 6.66 13.21 15.99
C MET A 47 5.36 12.39 15.99
N PHE A 48 4.25 12.98 16.43
CA PHE A 48 2.96 12.30 16.54
C PHE A 48 2.43 11.78 15.20
N PRO A 49 2.28 12.59 14.13
CA PRO A 49 1.89 12.10 12.81
C PRO A 49 2.89 11.08 12.26
N ILE A 50 4.19 11.26 12.47
CA ILE A 50 5.22 10.30 12.02
C ILE A 50 5.03 8.92 12.65
N ILE A 51 4.67 8.85 13.93
CA ILE A 51 4.40 7.56 14.59
C ILE A 51 3.19 6.89 13.93
N ILE A 52 2.12 7.62 13.66
CA ILE A 52 0.89 7.07 13.05
C ILE A 52 1.13 6.63 11.60
N ASP A 53 1.66 7.52 10.76
CA ASP A 53 1.86 7.25 9.34
C ASP A 53 3.03 6.29 9.08
N GLY A 54 4.11 6.42 9.86
CA GLY A 54 5.25 5.51 9.81
C GLY A 54 4.86 4.09 10.18
N SER A 55 3.99 3.92 11.18
CA SER A 55 3.41 2.61 11.52
C SER A 55 2.56 2.07 10.38
N THR A 56 1.71 2.91 9.77
CA THR A 56 0.87 2.51 8.63
C THR A 56 1.71 2.00 7.45
N LEU A 57 2.79 2.69 7.11
CA LEU A 57 3.73 2.25 6.06
C LEU A 57 4.47 0.97 6.45
N ALA A 58 4.93 0.87 7.70
CA ALA A 58 5.62 -0.32 8.20
C ALA A 58 4.72 -1.58 8.15
N PHE A 59 3.45 -1.45 8.54
CA PHE A 59 2.50 -2.56 8.48
C PHE A 59 2.05 -2.89 7.05
N THR A 60 1.99 -1.89 6.15
CA THR A 60 1.79 -2.14 4.71
C THR A 60 2.93 -3.00 4.16
N TRP A 61 4.17 -2.64 4.46
CA TRP A 61 5.35 -3.41 4.05
C TRP A 61 5.34 -4.81 4.68
N ALA A 62 5.03 -4.92 5.98
CA ALA A 62 4.95 -6.19 6.68
C ALA A 62 3.88 -7.11 6.07
N ALA A 63 2.71 -6.59 5.71
CA ALA A 63 1.66 -7.36 5.03
C ALA A 63 2.13 -7.92 3.68
N TRP A 64 2.85 -7.12 2.89
CA TRP A 64 3.45 -7.57 1.63
C TRP A 64 4.58 -8.59 1.85
N ALA A 65 5.48 -8.34 2.80
CA ALA A 65 6.60 -9.21 3.11
C ALA A 65 6.15 -10.58 3.63
N PHE A 66 5.16 -10.61 4.53
CA PHE A 66 4.62 -11.85 5.11
C PHE A 66 3.89 -12.67 4.04
N LYS A 67 3.14 -12.00 3.16
CA LYS A 67 2.50 -12.65 2.00
C LYS A 67 3.54 -13.32 1.10
N THR A 68 4.63 -12.62 0.80
CA THR A 68 5.72 -13.15 -0.06
C THR A 68 6.42 -14.36 0.57
N ARG A 69 6.49 -14.42 1.92
CA ARG A 69 7.09 -15.53 2.66
C ARG A 69 6.08 -16.63 3.08
N ARG A 70 4.83 -16.59 2.59
CA ARG A 70 3.73 -17.52 2.97
C ARG A 70 3.49 -17.60 4.48
N MET A 71 3.72 -16.50 5.20
CA MET A 71 3.43 -16.37 6.63
C MET A 71 2.01 -15.82 6.85
N GLY A 72 1.44 -16.03 8.04
CA GLY A 72 0.12 -15.48 8.39
C GLY A 72 0.11 -13.95 8.37
N THR A 73 -0.73 -13.35 7.54
CA THR A 73 -0.76 -11.88 7.31
C THR A 73 -1.75 -11.13 8.20
N LEU A 74 -2.49 -11.83 9.07
CA LEU A 74 -3.57 -11.24 9.87
C LEU A 74 -3.06 -10.11 10.77
N TYR A 75 -1.95 -10.33 11.50
CA TYR A 75 -1.42 -9.33 12.42
C TYR A 75 -1.05 -8.00 11.72
N PRO A 76 -0.26 -8.00 10.62
CA PRO A 76 -0.01 -6.79 9.84
C PRO A 76 -1.29 -6.11 9.34
N TRP A 77 -2.30 -6.87 8.90
CA TRP A 77 -3.57 -6.31 8.44
C TRP A 77 -4.36 -5.64 9.56
N LEU A 78 -4.44 -6.28 10.73
CA LEU A 78 -5.12 -5.71 11.90
C LEU A 78 -4.46 -4.40 12.34
N MET A 79 -3.13 -4.38 12.39
CA MET A 79 -2.38 -3.17 12.75
C MET A 79 -2.55 -2.08 11.68
N LEU A 80 -2.56 -2.42 10.40
CA LEU A 80 -2.80 -1.47 9.33
C LEU A 80 -4.18 -0.81 9.47
N VAL A 81 -5.23 -1.60 9.73
CA VAL A 81 -6.58 -1.07 9.97
C VAL A 81 -6.61 -0.19 11.22
N LEU A 82 -5.99 -0.62 12.32
CA LEU A 82 -5.95 0.13 13.56
C LEU A 82 -5.33 1.53 13.37
N PHE A 83 -4.13 1.61 12.80
CA PHE A 83 -3.45 2.89 12.59
C PHE A 83 -4.16 3.78 11.56
N SER A 84 -4.80 3.17 10.56
CA SER A 84 -5.62 3.91 9.59
C SER A 84 -6.84 4.54 10.28
N VAL A 85 -7.54 3.79 11.13
CA VAL A 85 -8.70 4.30 11.89
C VAL A 85 -8.27 5.43 12.83
N ILE A 86 -7.12 5.29 13.51
CA ILE A 86 -6.57 6.37 14.36
C ILE A 86 -6.31 7.63 13.51
N SER A 87 -5.75 7.49 12.30
CA SER A 87 -5.54 8.61 11.39
C SER A 87 -6.85 9.28 10.96
N LEU A 88 -7.89 8.50 10.62
CA LEU A 88 -9.22 9.02 10.29
C LEU A 88 -9.81 9.81 11.46
N ILE A 89 -9.75 9.26 12.68
CA ILE A 89 -10.28 9.92 13.89
C ILE A 89 -9.52 11.22 14.17
N GLY A 90 -8.19 11.20 14.11
CA GLY A 90 -7.37 12.40 14.34
C GLY A 90 -7.71 13.53 13.36
N ASN A 91 -7.86 13.19 12.08
CA ASN A 91 -8.27 14.17 11.07
C ASN A 91 -9.69 14.71 11.33
N ALA A 92 -10.63 13.84 11.69
CA ALA A 92 -12.00 14.24 12.01
C ALA A 92 -12.08 15.16 13.24
N LEU A 93 -11.26 14.90 14.28
CA LEU A 93 -11.20 15.70 15.50
C LEU A 93 -10.61 17.10 15.28
N HIS A 94 -9.67 17.24 14.36
CA HIS A 94 -9.09 18.55 14.03
C HIS A 94 -10.07 19.46 13.26
N ALA A 95 -11.01 18.86 12.54
CA ALA A 95 -11.90 19.58 11.65
C ALA A 95 -12.92 20.42 12.44
N HIS A 96 -12.93 21.72 12.15
CA HIS A 96 -13.88 22.67 12.71
C HIS A 96 -14.47 23.52 11.56
N PRO A 97 -15.74 23.91 11.65
CA PRO A 97 -16.35 24.75 10.63
C PRO A 97 -15.72 26.14 10.64
N VAL A 98 -15.37 26.63 9.44
CA VAL A 98 -14.81 27.96 9.24
C VAL A 98 -15.71 28.74 8.29
N MET A 99 -16.05 29.99 8.66
CA MET A 99 -16.84 30.89 7.81
C MET A 99 -16.04 31.31 6.59
N VAL A 100 -16.51 30.95 5.39
CA VAL A 100 -15.88 31.38 4.13
C VAL A 100 -16.96 31.99 3.23
N ASN A 101 -16.78 33.25 2.82
CA ASN A 101 -17.72 33.97 1.94
C ASN A 101 -19.20 33.97 2.42
N GLY A 102 -19.41 34.03 3.74
CA GLY A 102 -20.75 33.97 4.34
C GLY A 102 -21.36 32.56 4.45
N MET A 103 -20.65 31.52 4.02
CA MET A 103 -21.07 30.13 4.15
C MET A 103 -20.50 29.50 5.44
N LEU A 104 -21.38 28.97 6.29
CA LEU A 104 -21.05 28.09 7.41
C LEU A 104 -21.51 26.68 7.06
N LEU A 105 -20.61 25.71 7.13
CA LEU A 105 -21.00 24.30 6.99
C LEU A 105 -21.60 23.78 8.30
N PRO A 106 -22.57 22.85 8.23
CA PRO A 106 -23.05 22.14 9.42
C PRO A 106 -21.91 21.41 10.13
N ASP A 107 -21.95 21.31 11.47
CA ASP A 107 -20.84 20.80 12.29
C ASP A 107 -20.36 19.39 11.96
N TRP A 108 -21.22 18.55 11.38
CA TRP A 108 -20.85 17.19 10.98
C TRP A 108 -20.09 17.12 9.64
N VAL A 109 -20.14 18.17 8.81
CA VAL A 109 -19.55 18.18 7.47
C VAL A 109 -18.01 18.28 7.50
N PRO A 110 -17.38 19.22 8.25
CA PRO A 110 -15.92 19.31 8.29
C PRO A 110 -15.23 18.01 8.73
N PRO A 111 -15.67 17.32 9.81
CA PRO A 111 -15.08 16.05 10.22
C PRO A 111 -15.13 14.98 9.13
N VAL A 112 -16.25 14.86 8.41
CA VAL A 112 -16.39 13.89 7.31
C VAL A 112 -15.44 14.24 6.17
N ILE A 113 -15.39 15.50 5.75
CA ILE A 113 -14.50 15.94 4.66
C ILE A 113 -13.03 15.74 5.04
N MET A 114 -12.67 15.98 6.29
CA MET A 114 -11.28 15.84 6.73
C MET A 114 -10.82 14.38 6.83
N THR A 115 -11.72 13.39 6.74
CA THR A 115 -11.29 11.98 6.55
C THR A 115 -10.84 11.66 5.12
N VAL A 116 -11.08 12.55 4.15
CA VAL A 116 -10.72 12.31 2.74
C VAL A 116 -9.21 12.14 2.52
N PRO A 117 -8.32 12.99 3.10
CA PRO A 117 -6.87 12.80 2.98
C PRO A 117 -6.37 11.40 3.39
N PRO A 118 -6.65 10.89 4.61
CA PRO A 118 -6.18 9.54 4.98
C PRO A 118 -6.82 8.42 4.14
N VAL A 119 -8.09 8.56 3.73
CA VAL A 119 -8.75 7.58 2.84
C VAL A 119 -8.10 7.56 1.45
N ALA A 120 -7.77 8.72 0.89
CA ALA A 120 -7.08 8.82 -0.39
C ALA A 120 -5.68 8.19 -0.33
N LEU A 121 -4.96 8.38 0.78
CA LEU A 121 -3.64 7.78 1.01
C LEU A 121 -3.72 6.25 1.11
N LEU A 122 -4.75 5.72 1.77
CA LEU A 122 -4.98 4.29 1.87
C LEU A 122 -5.37 3.67 0.52
N ALA A 123 -6.25 4.33 -0.23
CA ALA A 123 -6.67 3.89 -1.55
C ALA A 123 -5.50 3.88 -2.57
N THR A 124 -4.68 4.92 -2.56
CA THR A 124 -3.48 5.01 -3.42
C THR A 124 -2.45 3.94 -3.06
N THR A 125 -2.19 3.73 -1.77
CA THR A 125 -1.34 2.64 -1.28
C THR A 125 -1.84 1.27 -1.74
N HIS A 126 -3.15 1.01 -1.61
CA HIS A 126 -3.76 -0.24 -2.05
C HIS A 126 -3.55 -0.48 -3.55
N MET A 127 -3.76 0.55 -4.37
CA MET A 127 -3.53 0.50 -5.82
C MET A 127 -2.07 0.20 -6.17
N ILE A 128 -1.12 0.84 -5.49
CA ILE A 128 0.32 0.61 -5.70
C ILE A 128 0.71 -0.82 -5.32
N VAL A 129 0.22 -1.34 -4.19
CA VAL A 129 0.50 -2.72 -3.75
C VAL A 129 -0.06 -3.74 -4.75
N LEU A 130 -1.28 -3.53 -5.27
CA LEU A 130 -1.86 -4.38 -6.30
C LEU A 130 -1.08 -4.33 -7.62
N ALA A 131 -0.68 -3.13 -8.05
CA ALA A 131 0.10 -2.93 -9.27
C ALA A 131 1.50 -3.56 -9.16
N ALA A 132 2.18 -3.36 -8.03
CA ALA A 132 3.47 -3.96 -7.74
C ALA A 132 3.37 -5.49 -7.72
N GLY A 133 2.38 -6.05 -7.02
CA GLY A 133 2.14 -7.50 -6.98
C GLY A 133 1.96 -8.12 -8.36
N ARG A 134 1.13 -7.53 -9.22
CA ARG A 134 0.94 -8.00 -10.61
C ARG A 134 2.21 -7.92 -11.45
N THR A 135 3.02 -6.87 -11.23
CA THR A 135 4.28 -6.68 -11.96
C THR A 135 5.31 -7.72 -11.54
N PHE A 136 5.43 -8.02 -10.24
CA PHE A 136 6.29 -9.10 -9.73
C PHE A 136 5.85 -10.47 -10.24
N ASP A 137 4.56 -10.78 -10.23
CA ASP A 137 4.03 -12.05 -10.77
C ASP A 137 4.37 -12.22 -12.25
N ARG A 138 4.15 -11.17 -13.07
CA ARG A 138 4.52 -11.20 -14.50
C ARG A 138 6.02 -11.40 -14.70
N GLN A 139 6.87 -10.74 -13.90
CA GLN A 139 8.31 -10.90 -13.99
C GLN A 139 8.76 -12.30 -13.56
N ALA A 140 8.17 -12.87 -12.51
CA ALA A 140 8.46 -14.23 -12.07
C ALA A 140 8.07 -15.26 -13.13
N ILE A 141 6.89 -15.12 -13.77
CA ILE A 141 6.46 -15.94 -14.90
C ILE A 141 7.42 -15.78 -16.09
N ALA A 142 7.80 -14.55 -16.44
CA ALA A 142 8.71 -14.28 -17.56
C ALA A 142 10.12 -14.85 -17.31
N ARG A 143 10.65 -14.75 -16.08
CA ARG A 143 11.94 -15.35 -15.68
C ARG A 143 11.85 -16.87 -15.63
N GLY A 144 10.76 -17.43 -15.12
CA GLY A 144 10.48 -18.87 -15.14
C GLY A 144 10.39 -19.43 -16.56
N ARG A 145 9.79 -18.68 -17.49
CA ARG A 145 9.74 -19.04 -18.92
C ARG A 145 11.12 -18.98 -19.59
N LYS A 146 11.99 -18.04 -19.19
CA LYS A 146 13.37 -17.97 -19.68
C LYS A 146 14.28 -19.04 -19.07
N SER A 147 14.05 -19.42 -17.80
CA SER A 147 14.76 -20.51 -17.12
C SER A 147 14.29 -21.90 -17.60
N GLY A 148 13.01 -22.06 -17.95
CA GLY A 148 12.44 -23.29 -18.48
C GLY A 148 12.79 -23.59 -19.95
N SER A 149 13.49 -22.69 -20.64
CA SER A 149 13.89 -22.88 -22.04
C SER A 149 15.29 -23.49 -22.23
N ALA A 150 15.94 -23.94 -21.14
CA ALA A 150 17.15 -24.77 -21.19
C ALA A 150 16.91 -26.22 -20.74
N GLY A 151 15.65 -26.59 -20.49
CA GLY A 151 15.25 -27.96 -20.18
C GLY A 151 14.84 -28.70 -21.44
N MET A 152 15.82 -29.29 -22.14
CA MET A 152 15.56 -30.39 -23.05
C MET A 152 15.26 -31.63 -22.19
N PRO A 153 14.08 -32.29 -22.28
CA PRO A 153 13.99 -33.69 -21.91
C PRO A 153 14.03 -34.48 -23.21
N ARG A 154 15.20 -35.02 -23.53
CA ARG A 154 15.29 -36.29 -24.25
C ARG A 154 16.28 -37.16 -23.48
N PRO A 155 16.13 -38.50 -23.40
CA PRO A 155 15.03 -39.36 -23.84
C PRO A 155 14.54 -40.34 -22.75
N LEU A 156 13.30 -40.82 -22.85
CA LEU A 156 12.81 -42.00 -22.12
C LEU A 156 13.31 -43.30 -22.81
N SER A 157 14.62 -43.42 -23.06
CA SER A 157 15.21 -44.51 -23.87
C SER A 157 16.34 -45.30 -23.19
N TYR A 158 16.58 -45.13 -21.89
CA TYR A 158 17.62 -45.89 -21.16
C TYR A 158 17.09 -46.87 -20.11
N ALA A 159 15.76 -46.99 -19.91
CA ALA A 159 15.20 -47.95 -18.95
C ALA A 159 15.11 -49.41 -19.47
N VAL A 160 15.54 -49.71 -20.70
CA VAL A 160 15.53 -51.08 -21.26
C VAL A 160 16.89 -51.81 -21.10
N PHE A 161 17.92 -51.16 -20.53
CA PHE A 161 19.27 -51.76 -20.43
C PHE A 161 19.59 -52.43 -19.07
N CYS A 162 18.62 -52.59 -18.15
CA CYS A 162 18.88 -53.20 -16.83
C CYS A 162 18.21 -54.55 -16.56
N LEU A 163 17.71 -55.28 -17.58
CA LEU A 163 17.20 -56.66 -17.39
C LEU A 163 17.68 -57.65 -18.46
N LYS A 164 18.99 -57.70 -18.72
CA LYS A 164 19.57 -58.91 -19.33
C LYS A 164 20.98 -59.19 -18.86
N LYS A 165 21.12 -59.61 -17.59
CA LYS A 165 22.27 -60.40 -17.14
C LYS A 165 21.90 -61.27 -15.94
N LYS A 166 21.68 -62.57 -16.21
CA LYS A 166 21.94 -63.76 -15.38
C LYS A 166 20.89 -64.86 -15.63
N THR A 167 21.12 -65.64 -16.69
CA THR A 167 21.41 -67.09 -16.66
C THR A 167 21.72 -67.52 -18.09
#